data_AF-A0A7K2X2W9-F1
#
_entry.id   AF-A0A7K2X2W9-F1
#
_cell.length_a   1.000
_cell.length_b   1.000
_cell.length_c   1.000
_cell.angle_alpha   90.00
_cell.angle_beta   90.00
_cell.angle_gamma   90.00
#
_symmetry.space_group_name_H-M   'P 1'
#
loop_
_entity.id
_entity.type
_entity.pdbx_description
1 polymer ?
#
loop_
_entity_poly.entity_id
_entity_poly.type
_entity_poly.pdbx_seq_one_letter_code
_entity_poly.pdbx_strand_id
1 'polypeptide(L)'
;TATLRLVGVAGYEGEVPEADPERVRDWLLRLTGLAAAFDAEGRFDPGIGEIVVSAGGSAWFDAVAEVFAEVPALSLPVLKLLRSGAYVSHDDGRYREVTPFNRVPGEGALQPAFRLWSQVVSRPTGEQAFTNAGKRDAAHDLDLPEAQVVRDARTGEVRPAGGITVTGLSDQHAWLRTEPGADLEVGDWVGMGLSHPCTAFDKWQLIPLVEADGTVVDHIRTFF
;
A
#
# COMPACT_ATOMS: atom_id res chain seq x y z
N THR A 1 2.01 -28.44 31.23
CA THR A 1 2.42 -27.68 30.02
C THR A 1 1.77 -26.31 30.07
N ALA A 2 2.37 -25.36 30.78
CA ALA A 2 1.75 -24.06 31.11
C ALA A 2 2.43 -22.86 30.42
N THR A 3 3.36 -23.11 29.48
CA THR A 3 4.22 -22.06 28.92
C THR A 3 3.63 -21.40 27.67
N LEU A 4 2.74 -22.09 26.95
CA LEU A 4 2.10 -21.60 25.73
C LEU A 4 0.58 -21.69 25.88
N ARG A 5 -0.12 -20.67 25.38
CA ARG A 5 -1.58 -20.58 25.36
C ARG A 5 -2.01 -20.42 23.91
N LEU A 6 -2.92 -21.28 23.46
CA LEU A 6 -3.59 -21.09 22.18
C LEU A 6 -4.65 -20.00 22.37
N VAL A 7 -4.47 -18.87 21.69
CA VAL A 7 -5.36 -17.70 21.80
C VAL A 7 -6.26 -17.51 20.58
N GLY A 8 -6.04 -18.26 19.51
CA GLY A 8 -6.77 -18.08 18.26
C GLY A 8 -6.13 -18.75 17.07
N VAL A 9 -6.65 -18.40 15.89
CA VAL A 9 -6.12 -18.78 14.59
C VAL A 9 -5.89 -17.53 13.75
N ALA A 10 -4.85 -17.56 12.92
CA ALA A 10 -4.56 -16.48 11.99
C ALA A 10 -4.08 -17.03 10.66
N GLY A 11 -4.35 -16.29 9.59
CA GLY A 11 -3.71 -16.52 8.31
C GLY A 11 -3.66 -15.26 7.45
N TYR A 12 -3.27 -15.43 6.19
CA TYR A 12 -3.14 -14.36 5.22
C TYR A 12 -3.66 -14.82 3.86
N GLU A 13 -4.81 -14.29 3.47
CA GLU A 13 -5.53 -14.64 2.25
C GLU A 13 -4.94 -13.99 0.99
N GLY A 14 -4.06 -12.99 1.14
CA GLY A 14 -3.40 -12.31 0.03
C GLY A 14 -2.47 -13.22 -0.78
N GLU A 15 -2.03 -14.34 -0.22
CA GLU A 15 -1.15 -15.33 -0.88
C GLU A 15 -1.91 -16.55 -1.43
N VAL A 16 -3.25 -16.49 -1.50
CA VAL A 16 -4.01 -17.56 -2.16
C VAL A 16 -3.56 -17.61 -3.64
N PRO A 17 -3.02 -18.74 -4.12
CA PRO A 17 -2.56 -18.84 -5.50
C PRO A 17 -3.71 -18.63 -6.47
N GLU A 18 -3.48 -17.84 -7.52
CA GLU A 18 -4.50 -17.51 -8.53
C GLU A 18 -5.81 -17.08 -7.86
N ALA A 19 -5.71 -16.12 -6.94
CA ALA A 19 -6.82 -15.66 -6.12
C ALA A 19 -7.98 -15.14 -6.96
N ASP A 20 -9.15 -15.68 -6.70
CA ASP A 20 -10.45 -15.19 -7.13
C ASP A 20 -11.40 -15.15 -5.92
N PRO A 21 -12.59 -14.53 -6.03
CA PRO A 21 -13.51 -14.42 -4.91
C PRO A 21 -13.90 -15.76 -4.27
N GLU A 22 -14.08 -16.83 -5.07
CA GLU A 22 -14.49 -18.14 -4.59
C GLU A 22 -13.36 -18.82 -3.81
N ARG A 23 -12.15 -18.87 -4.38
CA ARG A 23 -10.97 -19.48 -3.75
C ARG A 23 -10.57 -18.81 -2.46
N VAL A 24 -10.67 -17.47 -2.42
CA VAL A 24 -10.39 -16.69 -1.21
C VAL A 24 -11.45 -16.96 -0.14
N ARG A 25 -12.73 -16.95 -0.51
CA ARG A 25 -13.83 -17.29 0.40
C ARG A 25 -13.67 -18.70 0.98
N ASP A 26 -13.39 -19.69 0.13
CA ASP A 26 -13.16 -21.08 0.56
C ASP A 26 -11.98 -21.21 1.51
N TRP A 27 -10.90 -20.47 1.24
CA TRP A 27 -9.74 -20.44 2.13
C TRP A 27 -10.06 -19.81 3.49
N LEU A 28 -10.83 -18.72 3.51
CA LEU A 28 -11.28 -18.07 4.74
C LEU A 28 -12.24 -18.96 5.54
N LEU A 29 -13.14 -19.69 4.87
CA LEU A 29 -14.02 -20.67 5.50
C LEU A 29 -13.23 -21.81 6.16
N ARG A 30 -12.11 -22.24 5.55
CA ARG A 30 -11.21 -23.21 6.20
C ARG A 30 -10.54 -22.62 7.44
N LEU A 31 -10.14 -21.35 7.43
CA LEU A 31 -9.55 -20.67 8.58
C LEU A 31 -10.56 -20.57 9.75
N THR A 32 -11.80 -20.16 9.50
CA THR A 32 -12.83 -20.08 10.54
C THR A 32 -13.27 -21.47 11.01
N GLY A 33 -13.34 -22.44 10.10
CA GLY A 33 -13.62 -23.84 10.42
C GLY A 33 -12.57 -24.46 11.34
N LEU A 34 -11.29 -24.09 11.18
CA LEU A 34 -10.21 -24.50 12.09
C LEU A 34 -10.42 -23.97 13.51
N ALA A 35 -10.85 -22.70 13.66
CA ALA A 35 -11.17 -22.14 14.96
C ALA A 35 -12.30 -22.93 15.64
N ALA A 36 -13.39 -23.21 14.90
CA ALA A 36 -14.52 -23.97 15.42
C ALA A 36 -14.13 -25.41 15.81
N ALA A 37 -13.27 -26.07 15.03
CA ALA A 37 -12.77 -27.41 15.37
C ALA A 37 -11.93 -27.41 16.65
N PHE A 38 -11.02 -26.43 16.80
CA PHE A 38 -10.22 -26.28 18.03
C PHE A 38 -11.07 -26.00 19.26
N ASP A 39 -12.13 -25.21 19.10
CA ASP A 39 -13.09 -24.92 20.17
C ASP A 39 -13.87 -26.17 20.59
N ALA A 40 -14.40 -26.92 19.62
CA ALA A 40 -15.12 -28.17 19.88
C ALA A 40 -14.23 -29.23 20.59
N GLU A 41 -12.92 -29.21 20.33
CA GLU A 41 -11.94 -30.07 20.99
C GLU A 41 -11.48 -29.54 22.37
N GLY A 42 -12.00 -28.40 22.83
CA GLY A 42 -11.64 -27.79 24.12
C GLY A 42 -10.20 -27.29 24.19
N ARG A 43 -9.61 -26.90 23.05
CA ARG A 43 -8.19 -26.48 22.99
C ARG A 43 -7.95 -25.05 23.48
N PHE A 44 -8.98 -24.23 23.53
CA PHE A 44 -8.89 -22.87 24.06
C PHE A 44 -9.06 -22.89 25.58
N ASP A 45 -8.08 -22.34 26.29
CA ASP A 45 -8.14 -22.20 27.74
C ASP A 45 -9.23 -21.16 28.10
N PRO A 46 -10.22 -21.47 28.97
CA PRO A 46 -11.28 -20.53 29.33
C PRO A 46 -10.79 -19.17 29.87
N GLY A 47 -9.57 -19.12 30.42
CA GLY A 47 -8.95 -17.91 30.92
C GLY A 47 -8.38 -16.98 29.85
N ILE A 48 -8.45 -17.29 28.55
CA ILE A 48 -8.00 -16.36 27.48
C ILE A 48 -8.98 -15.20 27.27
N GLY A 49 -10.23 -15.32 27.73
CA GLY A 49 -11.25 -14.30 27.61
C GLY A 49 -11.90 -14.22 26.23
N GLU A 50 -11.12 -14.31 25.16
CA GLU A 50 -11.59 -14.29 23.77
C GLU A 50 -10.75 -15.17 22.85
N ILE A 51 -11.37 -15.67 21.77
CA ILE A 51 -10.71 -16.41 20.69
C ILE A 51 -10.46 -15.45 19.53
N VAL A 52 -9.19 -15.27 19.16
CA VAL A 52 -8.81 -14.41 18.03
C VAL A 52 -8.96 -15.17 16.71
N VAL A 53 -9.70 -14.61 15.76
CA VAL A 53 -9.73 -15.07 14.37
C VAL A 53 -9.25 -13.92 13.50
N SER A 54 -8.09 -14.11 12.85
CA SER A 54 -7.41 -13.01 12.16
C SER A 54 -6.99 -13.31 10.72
N ALA A 55 -7.29 -12.40 9.82
CA ALA A 55 -6.89 -12.44 8.41
C ALA A 55 -6.21 -11.12 8.00
N GLY A 56 -5.64 -11.07 6.79
CA GLY A 56 -5.01 -9.87 6.27
C GLY A 56 -6.01 -8.74 6.07
N GLY A 57 -6.95 -8.92 5.14
CA GLY A 57 -8.01 -7.97 4.86
C GLY A 57 -7.52 -6.69 4.19
N SER A 58 -6.51 -6.76 3.31
CA SER A 58 -6.12 -5.61 2.47
C SER A 58 -6.78 -5.69 1.10
N ALA A 59 -6.38 -6.65 0.27
CA ALA A 59 -6.94 -6.86 -1.08
C ALA A 59 -8.31 -7.57 -1.08
N TRP A 60 -8.77 -8.06 0.07
CA TRP A 60 -9.97 -8.90 0.21
C TRP A 60 -10.79 -8.58 1.48
N PHE A 61 -10.79 -7.33 1.95
CA PHE A 61 -11.50 -6.99 3.20
C PHE A 61 -13.00 -7.31 3.15
N ASP A 62 -13.61 -7.20 1.97
CA ASP A 62 -15.00 -7.53 1.68
C ASP A 62 -15.26 -9.02 1.94
N ALA A 63 -14.48 -9.90 1.31
CA ALA A 63 -14.59 -11.34 1.51
C ALA A 63 -14.27 -11.75 2.96
N VAL A 64 -13.27 -11.12 3.59
CA VAL A 64 -12.94 -11.34 4.99
C VAL A 64 -14.11 -10.94 5.90
N ALA A 65 -14.72 -9.78 5.68
CA ALA A 65 -15.84 -9.29 6.46
C ALA A 65 -17.07 -10.21 6.34
N GLU A 66 -17.40 -10.64 5.12
CA GLU A 66 -18.50 -11.59 4.87
C GLU A 66 -18.29 -12.91 5.61
N VAL A 67 -17.13 -13.55 5.43
CA VAL A 67 -16.85 -14.85 6.07
C VAL A 67 -16.74 -14.71 7.59
N PHE A 68 -16.15 -13.62 8.08
CA PHE A 68 -16.05 -13.39 9.51
C PHE A 68 -17.43 -13.13 10.15
N ALA A 69 -18.39 -12.56 9.42
CA ALA A 69 -19.77 -12.41 9.89
C ALA A 69 -20.44 -13.77 10.16
N GLU A 70 -20.08 -14.81 9.40
CA GLU A 70 -20.64 -16.16 9.48
C GLU A 70 -19.98 -17.07 10.55
N VAL A 71 -18.98 -16.57 11.29
CA VAL A 71 -18.33 -17.35 12.36
C VAL A 71 -19.38 -17.78 13.41
N PRO A 72 -19.53 -19.08 13.71
CA PRO A 72 -20.51 -19.56 14.69
C PRO A 72 -20.16 -19.12 16.11
N ALA A 73 -21.12 -19.22 17.02
CA ALA A 73 -20.84 -19.06 18.44
C ALA A 73 -19.87 -20.16 18.91
N LEU A 74 -18.77 -19.72 19.55
CA LEU A 74 -17.77 -20.59 20.16
C LEU A 74 -17.91 -20.58 21.69
N SER A 75 -17.11 -21.38 22.40
CA SER A 75 -17.10 -21.43 23.87
C SER A 75 -16.75 -20.09 24.54
N LEU A 76 -16.07 -19.20 23.82
CA LEU A 76 -15.70 -17.85 24.23
C LEU A 76 -16.09 -16.83 23.14
N PRO A 77 -16.23 -15.53 23.48
CA PRO A 77 -16.36 -14.47 22.50
C PRO A 77 -15.24 -14.50 21.45
N VAL A 78 -15.57 -14.15 20.20
CA VAL A 78 -14.61 -14.14 19.09
C VAL A 78 -14.18 -12.72 18.76
N LEU A 79 -12.87 -12.45 18.80
CA LEU A 79 -12.28 -11.24 18.24
C LEU A 79 -11.99 -11.44 16.76
N LYS A 80 -12.77 -10.75 15.92
CA LYS A 80 -12.62 -10.74 14.45
C LYS A 80 -11.64 -9.63 14.06
N LEU A 81 -10.39 -10.00 13.73
CA LEU A 81 -9.29 -9.03 13.56
C LEU A 81 -8.74 -9.00 12.12
N LEU A 82 -8.92 -7.86 11.44
CA LEU A 82 -8.23 -7.57 10.18
C LEU A 82 -6.86 -6.94 10.45
N ARG A 83 -5.88 -7.22 9.59
CA ARG A 83 -4.49 -6.71 9.68
C ARG A 83 -4.11 -5.98 8.40
N SER A 84 -4.97 -5.06 7.96
CA SER A 84 -4.82 -4.33 6.70
C SER A 84 -3.60 -3.40 6.75
N GLY A 85 -2.82 -3.38 5.67
CA GLY A 85 -1.56 -2.62 5.60
C GLY A 85 -1.65 -1.35 4.75
N ALA A 86 -1.86 -1.51 3.45
CA ALA A 86 -1.72 -0.41 2.48
C ALA A 86 -2.87 0.62 2.49
N TYR A 87 -3.86 0.48 3.37
CA TYR A 87 -5.00 1.39 3.50
C TYR A 87 -4.67 2.83 3.94
N VAL A 88 -3.58 3.05 4.68
CA VAL A 88 -3.21 4.35 5.26
C VAL A 88 -2.51 5.22 4.23
N SER A 89 -1.75 4.60 3.33
CA SER A 89 -0.97 5.32 2.33
C SER A 89 -1.55 5.22 0.94
N HIS A 90 -2.12 4.07 0.53
CA HIS A 90 -2.58 3.72 -0.81
C HIS A 90 -1.65 4.15 -1.97
N ASP A 91 -1.84 3.57 -3.14
CA ASP A 91 -0.88 3.74 -4.23
C ASP A 91 -1.54 4.21 -5.52
N ASP A 92 -0.69 4.67 -6.43
CA ASP A 92 -1.06 4.98 -7.80
C ASP A 92 -0.84 3.77 -8.74
N GLY A 93 -0.43 2.63 -8.20
CA GLY A 93 0.00 1.45 -8.94
C GLY A 93 -0.82 0.20 -8.59
N ARG A 94 -0.16 -0.78 -7.97
CA ARG A 94 -0.70 -2.13 -7.83
C ARG A 94 -1.96 -2.21 -6.97
N TYR A 95 -2.01 -1.52 -5.83
CA TYR A 95 -3.18 -1.51 -4.96
C TYR A 95 -4.39 -0.83 -5.59
N ARG A 96 -4.21 0.15 -6.48
CA ARG A 96 -5.32 0.70 -7.26
C ARG A 96 -6.07 -0.36 -8.06
N GLU A 97 -5.38 -1.37 -8.57
CA GLU A 97 -5.99 -2.47 -9.34
C GLU A 97 -6.71 -3.48 -8.44
N VAL A 98 -6.11 -3.80 -7.29
CA VAL A 98 -6.59 -4.89 -6.41
C VAL A 98 -7.43 -4.39 -5.23
N THR A 99 -7.65 -3.08 -5.12
CA THR A 99 -8.44 -2.49 -4.04
C THR A 99 -9.84 -3.09 -4.01
N PRO A 100 -10.36 -3.49 -2.84
CA PRO A 100 -11.71 -4.07 -2.76
C PRO A 100 -12.81 -3.09 -3.17
N PHE A 101 -12.55 -1.79 -3.16
CA PHE A 101 -13.47 -0.78 -3.68
C PHE A 101 -13.78 -0.94 -5.18
N ASN A 102 -12.97 -1.69 -5.93
CA ASN A 102 -13.31 -2.08 -7.31
C ASN A 102 -14.46 -3.10 -7.36
N ARG A 103 -14.67 -3.87 -6.28
CA ARG A 103 -15.78 -4.83 -6.13
C ARG A 103 -16.96 -4.22 -5.38
N VAL A 104 -16.71 -3.31 -4.44
CA VAL A 104 -17.72 -2.59 -3.66
C VAL A 104 -17.64 -1.07 -3.83
N PRO A 105 -17.84 -0.52 -5.05
CA PRO A 105 -17.60 0.90 -5.33
C PRO A 105 -18.55 1.85 -4.57
N GLY A 106 -19.70 1.36 -4.08
CA GLY A 106 -20.62 2.14 -3.26
C GLY A 106 -20.15 2.39 -1.82
N GLU A 107 -19.14 1.65 -1.35
CA GLU A 107 -18.64 1.72 0.02
C GLU A 107 -17.49 2.73 0.17
N GLY A 108 -16.91 3.22 -0.94
CA GLY A 108 -15.87 4.27 -0.91
C GLY A 108 -14.72 4.07 -1.88
N ALA A 109 -13.60 4.70 -1.56
CA ALA A 109 -12.32 4.58 -2.27
C ALA A 109 -11.16 4.87 -1.32
N LEU A 110 -9.98 4.32 -1.61
CA LEU A 110 -8.73 4.75 -1.00
C LEU A 110 -8.06 5.77 -1.93
N GLN A 111 -7.26 6.67 -1.35
CA GLN A 111 -6.56 7.71 -2.10
C GLN A 111 -5.06 7.62 -1.84
N PRO A 112 -4.21 7.77 -2.87
CA PRO A 112 -2.77 7.83 -2.68
C PRO A 112 -2.40 9.04 -1.81
N ALA A 113 -1.62 8.77 -0.76
CA ALA A 113 -1.22 9.75 0.24
C ALA A 113 0.27 10.14 0.13
N PHE A 114 1.02 9.49 -0.76
CA PHE A 114 2.44 9.76 -0.98
C PHE A 114 2.70 10.34 -2.36
N ARG A 115 3.49 11.40 -2.40
CA ARG A 115 4.11 11.92 -3.61
C ARG A 115 5.58 12.17 -3.36
N LEU A 116 6.44 11.58 -4.17
CA LEU A 116 7.86 11.87 -4.18
C LEU A 116 8.13 13.05 -5.11
N TRP A 117 8.64 14.14 -4.57
CA TRP A 117 9.13 15.26 -5.37
C TRP A 117 10.64 15.16 -5.56
N SER A 118 11.09 15.20 -6.80
CA SER A 118 12.52 15.25 -7.15
C SER A 118 12.78 16.33 -8.19
N GLN A 119 13.98 16.91 -8.17
CA GLN A 119 14.37 17.97 -9.07
C GLN A 119 15.11 17.42 -10.29
N VAL A 120 14.79 17.93 -11.48
CA VAL A 120 15.53 17.65 -12.72
C VAL A 120 16.92 18.26 -12.61
N VAL A 121 17.95 17.41 -12.59
CA VAL A 121 19.36 17.82 -12.49
C VAL A 121 20.07 17.82 -13.83
N SER A 122 19.53 17.14 -14.83
CA SER A 122 20.12 17.08 -16.18
C SER A 122 19.08 16.75 -17.24
N ARG A 123 19.18 17.41 -18.41
CA ARG A 123 18.41 17.11 -19.63
C ARG A 123 19.37 17.18 -20.83
N PRO A 124 20.18 16.13 -21.08
CA PRO A 124 21.21 16.18 -22.11
C PRO A 124 20.64 16.17 -23.53
N THR A 125 19.41 15.67 -23.72
CA THR A 125 18.69 15.66 -24.99
C THR A 125 17.22 16.03 -24.79
N GLY A 126 16.51 16.29 -25.89
CA GLY A 126 15.06 16.54 -25.84
C GLY A 126 14.22 15.33 -25.41
N GLU A 127 14.80 14.13 -25.40
CA GLU A 127 14.11 12.84 -25.16
C GLU A 127 14.47 12.20 -23.81
N GLN A 128 15.43 12.79 -23.08
CA GLN A 128 15.97 12.22 -21.85
C GLN A 128 16.25 13.28 -20.79
N ALA A 129 15.84 12.99 -19.55
CA ALA A 129 16.17 13.78 -18.38
C ALA A 129 16.46 12.89 -17.15
N PHE A 130 17.06 13.50 -16.13
CA PHE A 130 17.42 12.84 -14.88
C PHE A 130 16.97 13.67 -13.69
N THR A 131 16.39 13.04 -12.68
CA THR A 131 16.09 13.70 -11.40
C THR A 131 16.95 13.17 -10.27
N ASN A 132 17.07 13.92 -9.18
CA ASN A 132 17.91 13.59 -8.01
C ASN A 132 17.24 12.68 -6.97
N ALA A 133 16.39 11.74 -7.41
CA ALA A 133 15.84 10.70 -6.55
C ALA A 133 15.99 9.34 -7.22
N GLY A 134 16.43 8.32 -6.49
CA GLY A 134 16.69 6.99 -7.01
C GLY A 134 16.14 5.87 -6.13
N LYS A 135 16.76 4.69 -6.19
CA LYS A 135 16.42 3.52 -5.38
C LYS A 135 16.48 3.76 -3.88
N ARG A 136 17.24 4.78 -3.44
CA ARG A 136 17.33 5.19 -2.03
C ARG A 136 16.15 6.01 -1.55
N ASP A 137 15.36 6.56 -2.47
CA ASP A 137 14.29 7.52 -2.18
C ASP A 137 12.90 6.94 -2.54
N ALA A 138 12.85 6.11 -3.59
CA ALA A 138 11.63 5.56 -4.14
C ALA A 138 11.51 4.04 -3.94
N ALA A 139 10.31 3.60 -3.55
CA ALA A 139 9.87 2.22 -3.67
C ALA A 139 9.93 1.77 -5.15
N HIS A 140 10.42 0.55 -5.38
CA HIS A 140 10.65 0.01 -6.73
C HIS A 140 10.64 -1.52 -6.78
N ASP A 141 10.06 -2.15 -5.75
CA ASP A 141 9.96 -3.60 -5.59
C ASP A 141 8.81 -4.21 -6.41
N LEU A 142 7.79 -3.42 -6.74
CA LEU A 142 6.68 -3.81 -7.62
C LEU A 142 6.76 -3.11 -8.97
N ASP A 143 6.51 -1.79 -9.01
CA ASP A 143 6.57 -0.97 -10.22
C ASP A 143 7.45 0.27 -10.04
N LEU A 144 7.85 0.90 -11.14
CA LEU A 144 8.54 2.20 -11.11
C LEU A 144 7.58 3.32 -10.66
N PRO A 145 8.09 4.40 -10.03
CA PRO A 145 7.29 5.60 -9.75
C PRO A 145 6.68 6.18 -11.04
N GLU A 146 5.46 6.69 -10.95
CA GLU A 146 4.77 7.31 -12.08
C GLU A 146 4.93 8.83 -12.04
N ALA A 147 5.42 9.45 -13.12
CA ALA A 147 5.45 10.91 -13.20
C ALA A 147 4.02 11.46 -13.38
N GLN A 148 3.55 12.28 -12.44
CA GLN A 148 2.18 12.80 -12.44
C GLN A 148 2.12 14.28 -12.77
N VAL A 149 3.02 15.07 -12.17
CA VAL A 149 3.03 16.53 -12.30
C VAL A 149 4.45 17.06 -12.44
N VAL A 150 4.58 18.20 -13.10
CA VAL A 150 5.81 19.00 -13.13
C VAL A 150 5.50 20.35 -12.50
N ARG A 151 6.35 20.80 -11.58
CA ARG A 151 6.33 22.14 -11.02
C ARG A 151 7.49 22.95 -11.63
N ASP A 152 7.15 24.00 -12.34
CA ASP A 152 8.10 24.93 -12.95
C ASP A 152 9.00 25.56 -11.88
N ALA A 153 10.30 25.53 -12.11
CA ALA A 153 11.29 26.00 -11.14
C ALA A 153 11.28 27.53 -10.93
N ARG A 154 10.82 28.29 -11.93
CA ARG A 154 10.86 29.77 -11.96
C ARG A 154 9.54 30.36 -11.51
N THR A 155 8.42 29.81 -11.98
CA THR A 155 7.07 30.34 -11.73
C THR A 155 6.35 29.63 -10.60
N GLY A 156 6.74 28.39 -10.28
CA GLY A 156 6.03 27.54 -9.32
C GLY A 156 4.74 26.93 -9.87
N GLU A 157 4.41 27.16 -11.14
CA GLU A 157 3.22 26.59 -11.79
C GLU A 157 3.30 25.06 -11.84
N VAL A 158 2.20 24.40 -11.45
CA VAL A 158 2.09 22.93 -11.47
C VAL A 158 1.24 22.51 -12.68
N ARG A 159 1.80 21.64 -13.52
CA ARG A 159 1.15 21.11 -14.72
C ARG A 159 1.22 19.58 -14.76
N PRO A 160 0.33 18.88 -15.49
CA PRO A 160 0.45 17.43 -15.70
C PRO A 160 1.79 17.06 -16.33
N ALA A 161 2.39 15.94 -15.92
CA ALA A 161 3.63 15.40 -16.48
C ALA A 161 3.41 14.64 -17.80
N GLY A 162 2.58 15.20 -18.70
CA GLY A 162 2.24 14.58 -19.97
C GLY A 162 3.47 14.30 -20.83
N GLY A 163 3.57 13.06 -21.35
CA GLY A 163 4.71 12.63 -22.17
C GLY A 163 6.00 12.38 -21.40
N ILE A 164 5.97 12.30 -20.05
CA ILE A 164 7.13 11.99 -19.21
C ILE A 164 6.95 10.61 -18.60
N THR A 165 7.91 9.71 -18.78
CA THR A 165 7.87 8.36 -18.19
C THR A 165 9.14 8.07 -17.42
N VAL A 166 9.01 7.57 -16.19
CA VAL A 166 10.15 7.01 -15.45
C VAL A 166 10.48 5.65 -16.06
N THR A 167 11.68 5.50 -16.62
CA THR A 167 12.12 4.26 -17.29
C THR A 167 13.11 3.44 -16.47
N GLY A 168 13.60 3.98 -15.36
CA GLY A 168 14.48 3.26 -14.47
C GLY A 168 14.98 4.10 -13.31
N LEU A 169 15.56 3.43 -12.31
CA LEU A 169 16.17 4.04 -11.14
C LEU A 169 17.62 3.56 -11.00
N SER A 170 18.54 4.50 -10.88
CA SER A 170 19.86 4.29 -10.28
C SER A 170 19.80 4.55 -8.78
N ASP A 171 20.92 4.41 -8.06
CA ASP A 171 20.95 4.62 -6.60
C ASP A 171 20.38 5.98 -6.17
N GLN A 172 20.72 7.05 -6.90
CA GLN A 172 20.40 8.44 -6.55
C GLN A 172 19.70 9.21 -7.70
N HIS A 173 19.32 8.51 -8.78
CA HIS A 173 18.74 9.17 -9.95
C HIS A 173 17.60 8.37 -10.57
N ALA A 174 16.57 9.08 -11.03
CA ALA A 174 15.50 8.52 -11.83
C ALA A 174 15.73 8.92 -13.29
N TRP A 175 15.58 7.95 -14.18
CA TRP A 175 15.72 8.10 -15.61
C TRP A 175 14.37 8.44 -16.20
N LEU A 176 14.26 9.60 -16.83
CA LEU A 176 13.04 10.05 -17.49
C LEU A 176 13.21 9.97 -19.01
N ARG A 177 12.23 9.36 -19.67
CA ARG A 177 12.00 9.51 -21.11
C ARG A 177 10.97 10.60 -21.33
N THR A 178 11.23 11.50 -22.29
CA THR A 178 10.32 12.60 -22.64
C THR A 178 9.91 12.49 -24.11
N GLU A 179 8.60 12.51 -24.37
CA GLU A 179 8.03 12.53 -25.72
C GLU A 179 8.19 13.93 -26.38
N PRO A 180 8.12 14.03 -27.73
CA PRO A 180 8.10 15.32 -28.40
C PRO A 180 6.99 16.23 -27.87
N GLY A 181 7.35 17.44 -27.45
CA GLY A 181 6.42 18.40 -26.86
C GLY A 181 6.28 18.31 -25.33
N ALA A 182 6.95 17.36 -24.67
CA ALA A 182 7.04 17.35 -23.22
C ALA A 182 7.89 18.53 -22.71
N ASP A 183 7.25 19.37 -21.92
CA ASP A 183 7.82 20.60 -21.36
C ASP A 183 8.48 20.32 -20.00
N LEU A 184 9.82 20.34 -19.97
CA LEU A 184 10.62 19.97 -18.79
C LEU A 184 11.99 20.64 -18.84
N GLU A 185 12.33 21.48 -17.86
CA GLU A 185 13.65 22.11 -17.82
C GLU A 185 14.51 21.59 -16.66
N VAL A 186 15.83 21.78 -16.77
CA VAL A 186 16.72 21.59 -15.61
C VAL A 186 16.31 22.57 -14.52
N GLY A 187 16.12 22.05 -13.31
CA GLY A 187 15.62 22.78 -12.15
C GLY A 187 14.15 22.53 -11.85
N ASP A 188 13.34 22.07 -12.81
CA ASP A 188 11.94 21.73 -12.59
C ASP A 188 11.82 20.59 -11.58
N TRP A 189 10.69 20.54 -10.88
CA TRP A 189 10.39 19.46 -9.95
C TRP A 189 9.38 18.50 -10.57
N VAL A 190 9.66 17.20 -10.50
CA VAL A 190 8.74 16.14 -10.93
C VAL A 190 8.11 15.52 -9.68
N GLY A 191 6.78 15.57 -9.60
CA GLY A 191 6.00 14.89 -8.59
C GLY A 191 5.62 13.51 -9.09
N MET A 192 6.06 12.48 -8.38
CA MET A 192 5.86 11.09 -8.75
C MET A 192 4.94 10.37 -7.75
N GLY A 193 3.95 9.65 -8.28
CA GLY A 193 3.16 8.67 -7.53
C GLY A 193 4.00 7.42 -7.26
N LEU A 194 3.81 6.80 -6.10
CA LEU A 194 4.53 5.59 -5.71
C LEU A 194 3.62 4.37 -5.89
N SER A 195 4.18 3.31 -6.46
CA SER A 195 3.49 2.05 -6.74
C SER A 195 3.37 1.11 -5.54
N HIS A 196 4.24 1.26 -4.55
CA HIS A 196 4.19 0.50 -3.31
C HIS A 196 4.56 1.41 -2.13
N PRO A 197 3.59 2.14 -1.55
CA PRO A 197 3.85 3.18 -0.58
C PRO A 197 4.36 2.62 0.75
N CYS A 198 4.06 1.35 1.09
CA CYS A 198 4.56 0.72 2.31
C CYS A 198 6.09 0.63 2.32
N THR A 199 6.70 0.28 1.19
CA THR A 199 8.17 0.23 1.04
C THR A 199 8.78 1.60 0.77
N ALA A 200 7.98 2.66 0.72
CA ALA A 200 8.50 4.02 0.75
C ALA A 200 8.92 4.40 2.18
N PHE A 201 8.21 3.95 3.22
CA PHE A 201 8.49 4.35 4.60
C PHE A 201 9.92 3.99 5.04
N ASP A 202 10.45 2.83 4.63
CA ASP A 202 11.80 2.38 5.05
C ASP A 202 12.94 3.20 4.43
N LYS A 203 12.63 4.01 3.40
CA LYS A 203 13.56 4.91 2.74
C LYS A 203 13.71 6.25 3.47
N TRP A 204 12.73 6.62 4.31
CA TRP A 204 12.64 7.95 4.91
C TRP A 204 12.53 7.88 6.43
N GLN A 205 13.56 8.36 7.13
CA GLN A 205 13.54 8.49 8.60
C GLN A 205 12.52 9.55 9.10
N LEU A 206 12.22 10.53 8.25
CA LEU A 206 11.29 11.62 8.53
C LEU A 206 10.55 11.98 7.25
N ILE A 207 9.21 11.96 7.29
CA ILE A 207 8.33 12.23 6.16
C ILE A 207 7.52 13.50 6.47
N PRO A 208 7.62 14.57 5.67
CA PRO A 208 6.78 15.76 5.85
C PRO A 208 5.31 15.45 5.60
N LEU A 209 4.43 15.84 6.52
CA LEU A 209 2.99 15.90 6.29
C LEU A 209 2.66 17.29 5.72
N VAL A 210 1.94 17.31 4.60
CA VAL A 210 1.65 18.54 3.87
C VAL A 210 0.15 18.77 3.67
N GLU A 211 -0.24 20.03 3.62
CA GLU A 211 -1.53 20.46 3.09
C GLU A 211 -1.54 20.34 1.56
N ALA A 212 -2.72 20.50 0.95
CA ALA A 212 -2.90 20.39 -0.49
C ALA A 212 -2.06 21.40 -1.30
N ASP A 213 -1.70 22.54 -0.71
CA ASP A 213 -0.84 23.56 -1.32
C ASP A 213 0.66 23.28 -1.16
N GLY A 214 1.03 22.19 -0.47
CA GLY A 214 2.41 21.79 -0.20
C GLY A 214 3.00 22.38 1.09
N THR A 215 2.23 23.13 1.88
CA THR A 215 2.68 23.64 3.18
C THR A 215 2.92 22.49 4.14
N VAL A 216 4.14 22.38 4.68
CA VAL A 216 4.48 21.37 5.71
C VAL A 216 3.82 21.76 7.02
N VAL A 217 2.98 20.88 7.56
CA VAL A 217 2.25 21.09 8.82
C VAL A 217 2.75 20.20 9.94
N ASP A 218 3.35 19.06 9.63
CA ASP A 218 3.94 18.14 10.62
C ASP A 218 5.01 17.25 9.99
N HIS A 219 5.63 16.38 10.79
CA HIS A 219 6.59 15.39 10.35
C HIS A 219 6.31 14.03 10.99
N ILE A 220 6.27 13.00 10.16
CA ILE A 220 6.10 11.61 10.57
C ILE A 220 7.48 10.97 10.69
N ARG A 221 7.88 10.63 11.92
CA ARG A 221 9.10 9.87 12.17
C ARG A 221 8.85 8.39 11.97
N THR A 222 9.74 7.72 11.25
CA THR A 222 9.69 6.27 11.05
C THR A 222 10.73 5.57 11.92
N PHE A 223 10.50 4.27 12.21
CA PHE A 223 11.36 3.43 13.02
C PHE A 223 11.63 2.13 12.27
N PHE A 224 12.77 2.08 11.58
CA PHE A 224 13.26 0.94 10.79
C PHE A 224 14.62 0.49 11.29
#